data_AF-A0A800AY80-F1
#
_entry.id   AF-A0A800AY80-F1
#
_cell.length_a   1.000
_cell.length_b   1.000
_cell.length_c   1.000
_cell.angle_alpha   90.00
_cell.angle_beta   90.00
_cell.angle_gamma   90.00
#
_symmetry.space_group_name_H-M   'P 1'
#
loop_
_entity.id
_entity.type
_entity.pdbx_description
1 polymer ?
#
loop_
_entity_poly.entity_id
_entity_poly.type
_entity_poly.pdbx_seq_one_letter_code
_entity_poly.pdbx_strand_id
1 'polypeptide(L)'
;MNKLKIINDPIYGFITIPSELIFDIIEHKYFQRLRRVSQMGMSYLVYPGAHHTRFQHAIGCTFLMQKAVQVLKFKGISISKEEEEALIIAILLHDIGHGAFS
;
A
#
# COMPACT_ATOMS: atom_id res chain seq x y z
N MET A 1 13.65 16.49 9.13
CA MET A 1 12.78 17.33 8.27
C MET A 1 11.60 16.48 7.86
N ASN A 2 10.42 16.72 8.42
CA ASN A 2 9.18 16.01 8.08
C ASN A 2 8.83 16.27 6.61
N LYS A 3 9.34 15.44 5.69
CA LYS A 3 8.75 15.32 4.38
C LYS A 3 7.46 14.53 4.61
N LEU A 4 6.33 15.21 4.70
CA LEU A 4 5.03 14.58 4.46
C LEU A 4 5.10 14.05 3.02
N LYS A 5 5.30 12.74 2.87
CA LYS A 5 5.44 12.11 1.56
C LYS A 5 4.05 11.64 1.16
N ILE A 6 3.40 12.50 0.37
CA ILE A 6 2.07 12.27 -0.18
C ILE A 6 2.24 11.58 -1.53
N ILE A 7 1.47 10.52 -1.77
CA ILE A 7 1.39 9.85 -3.07
C ILE A 7 0.02 10.17 -3.68
N ASN A 8 0.00 10.56 -4.94
CA ASN A 8 -1.25 10.73 -5.69
C ASN A 8 -1.71 9.38 -6.24
N ASP A 9 -2.92 8.98 -5.90
CA ASP A 9 -3.58 7.75 -6.31
C ASP A 9 -4.90 8.08 -7.05
N PRO A 10 -5.16 7.48 -8.22
CA PRO A 10 -6.34 7.82 -9.01
C PRO A 10 -7.67 7.36 -8.39
N ILE A 11 -7.65 6.47 -7.39
CA ILE A 11 -8.86 5.94 -6.75
C ILE A 11 -9.18 6.74 -5.48
N TYR A 12 -8.18 6.97 -4.63
CA TYR A 12 -8.37 7.60 -3.31
C TYR A 12 -7.84 9.03 -3.21
N GLY A 13 -7.22 9.57 -4.25
CA GLY A 13 -6.60 10.89 -4.25
C GLY A 13 -5.27 10.89 -3.50
N PHE A 14 -5.09 11.82 -2.57
CA PHE A 14 -3.83 11.95 -1.85
C PHE A 14 -3.74 10.95 -0.69
N ILE A 15 -2.73 10.09 -0.74
CA ILE A 15 -2.42 9.11 0.32
C ILE A 15 -1.19 9.60 1.09
N THR A 16 -1.36 9.81 2.39
CA THR A 16 -0.27 10.17 3.30
C THR A 16 0.43 8.92 3.81
N ILE A 17 1.77 8.92 3.79
CA ILE A 17 2.58 7.86 4.40
C ILE A 17 2.84 8.22 5.88
N PRO A 18 2.45 7.36 6.84
CA PRO A 18 2.31 7.78 8.24
C PRO A 18 3.59 7.67 9.07
N SER A 19 4.63 6.96 8.60
CA SER A 19 5.92 6.87 9.29
C SER A 19 7.12 6.82 8.34
N GLU A 20 8.30 7.17 8.85
CA GLU A 20 9.56 7.09 8.11
C GLU A 20 9.90 5.64 7.74
N LEU A 21 9.67 4.68 8.64
CA LEU A 21 9.91 3.26 8.37
C LEU A 21 9.07 2.74 7.21
N ILE A 22 7.77 3.05 7.19
CA ILE A 22 6.87 2.66 6.08
C ILE A 22 7.36 3.26 4.77
N PHE A 23 7.82 4.51 4.81
CA PHE A 23 8.37 5.15 3.64
C PHE A 23 9.66 4.49 3.14
N ASP A 24 10.59 4.15 4.05
CA ASP A 24 11.83 3.46 3.71
C ASP A 24 11.54 2.08 3.09
N ILE A 25 10.52 1.38 3.59
CA ILE A 25 10.03 0.13 3.00
C ILE A 25 9.51 0.38 1.58
N ILE A 26 8.74 1.45 1.36
CA ILE A 26 8.25 1.81 0.02
C ILE A 26 9.41 2.08 -0.93
N GLU A 27 10.44 2.81 -0.50
CA GLU A 27 11.63 3.09 -1.33
C GLU A 27 12.52 1.86 -1.57
N HIS A 28 12.40 0.83 -0.73
CA HIS A 28 13.24 -0.34 -0.83
C HIS A 28 13.10 -1.05 -2.19
N LYS A 29 14.22 -1.50 -2.77
CA LYS A 29 14.28 -2.13 -4.11
C LYS A 29 13.30 -3.29 -4.29
N TYR A 30 13.05 -4.08 -3.23
CA TYR A 30 12.13 -5.21 -3.29
C TYR A 30 10.68 -4.78 -3.37
N PHE A 31 10.31 -3.65 -2.77
CA PHE A 31 8.97 -3.09 -2.88
C PHE A 31 8.81 -2.34 -4.22
N GLN A 32 9.80 -1.53 -4.61
CA GLN A 32 9.81 -0.86 -5.93
C GLN A 32 9.73 -1.83 -7.11
N ARG A 33 10.16 -3.09 -6.93
CA ARG A 33 9.96 -4.16 -7.92
C ARG A 33 8.50 -4.33 -8.33
N LEU A 34 7.55 -4.14 -7.41
CA LEU A 34 6.12 -4.33 -7.65
C LEU A 34 5.55 -3.39 -8.72
N ARG A 35 6.26 -2.29 -9.06
CA ARG A 35 5.90 -1.42 -10.19
C ARG A 35 5.95 -2.11 -11.55
N ARG A 36 6.62 -3.26 -11.63
CA ARG A 36 6.77 -4.06 -12.86
C ARG A 36 5.94 -5.34 -12.83
N VAL A 37 5.13 -5.53 -11.78
CA VAL A 37 4.27 -6.71 -11.64
C VAL A 37 2.82 -6.26 -11.79
N SER A 38 2.18 -6.74 -12.86
CA SER A 38 0.74 -6.52 -13.10
C SER A 38 -0.06 -7.12 -11.94
N GLN A 39 -1.10 -6.42 -11.48
CA GLN A 39 -2.02 -6.96 -10.49
C GLN A 39 -2.87 -8.11 -11.05
N MET A 40 -3.20 -8.06 -12.35
CA MET A 40 -4.12 -8.98 -13.00
C MET A 40 -3.44 -9.80 -14.11
N GLY A 41 -2.14 -10.07 -14.00
CA GLY A 41 -1.40 -10.85 -15.00
C GLY A 41 -1.60 -10.34 -16.43
N MET A 42 -2.16 -11.19 -17.30
CA MET A 42 -2.41 -10.92 -18.72
C MET A 42 -3.80 -10.34 -19.04
N SER A 43 -4.61 -9.96 -18.04
CA SER A 43 -5.95 -9.41 -18.29
C SER A 43 -5.95 -8.17 -19.18
N TYR A 44 -4.84 -7.43 -19.26
CA TYR A 44 -4.68 -6.30 -20.17
C TYR A 44 -4.84 -6.65 -21.67
N LEU A 45 -4.68 -7.93 -22.04
CA LEU A 45 -4.91 -8.41 -23.41
C LEU A 45 -6.40 -8.41 -23.82
N VAL A 46 -7.30 -8.46 -22.84
CA VAL A 46 -8.76 -8.41 -23.06
C VAL A 46 -9.33 -7.08 -22.60
N TYR A 47 -8.80 -6.52 -21.51
CA TYR A 47 -9.23 -5.28 -20.89
C TYR A 47 -8.09 -4.25 -20.92
N PRO A 48 -8.00 -3.38 -21.95
CA PRO A 48 -6.87 -2.46 -22.12
C PRO A 48 -6.64 -1.47 -20.97
N GLY A 49 -7.59 -1.32 -20.03
CA GLY A 49 -7.41 -0.51 -18.82
C GLY A 49 -6.71 -1.25 -17.66
N ALA A 50 -6.55 -2.57 -17.73
CA ALA A 50 -6.05 -3.42 -16.65
C ALA A 50 -4.51 -3.40 -16.53
N HIS A 51 -3.92 -2.19 -16.51
CA HIS A 51 -2.47 -1.97 -16.41
C HIS A 51 -1.98 -1.65 -14.99
N HIS A 52 -2.88 -1.65 -14.00
CA HIS A 52 -2.51 -1.36 -12.62
C HIS A 52 -1.56 -2.46 -12.08
N THR A 53 -0.65 -2.01 -11.21
CA THR A 53 0.46 -2.80 -10.70
C THR A 53 0.23 -3.17 -9.24
N ARG A 54 0.91 -4.22 -8.77
CA ARG A 54 0.90 -4.60 -7.36
C ARG A 54 1.39 -3.48 -6.44
N PHE A 55 2.26 -2.61 -6.94
CA PHE A 55 2.67 -1.40 -6.21
C PHE A 55 1.47 -0.49 -5.92
N GLN A 56 0.67 -0.16 -6.94
CA GLN A 56 -0.51 0.70 -6.76
C GLN A 56 -1.53 0.06 -5.82
N HIS A 57 -1.76 -1.25 -5.99
CA HIS A 57 -2.62 -2.01 -5.09
C HIS A 57 -2.17 -1.92 -3.63
N ALA A 58 -0.90 -2.19 -3.33
CA ALA A 58 -0.36 -2.16 -1.97
C ALA A 58 -0.44 -0.75 -1.33
N ILE A 59 -0.22 0.31 -2.11
CA ILE A 59 -0.40 1.70 -1.63
C ILE A 59 -1.88 1.99 -1.32
N GLY A 60 -2.81 1.56 -2.17
CA GLY A 60 -4.25 1.66 -1.91
C GLY A 60 -4.69 0.89 -0.66
N CYS A 61 -4.19 -0.33 -0.47
CA CYS A 61 -4.46 -1.14 0.72
C CYS A 61 -3.90 -0.50 1.99
N THR A 62 -2.74 0.15 1.91
CA THR A 62 -2.17 0.94 3.01
C THR A 62 -3.11 2.07 3.43
N PHE A 63 -3.68 2.80 2.47
CA PHE A 63 -4.68 3.83 2.76
C PHE A 63 -5.92 3.26 3.45
N LEU A 64 -6.46 2.15 2.94
CA LEU A 64 -7.63 1.50 3.55
C LEU A 64 -7.34 0.99 4.96
N MET A 65 -6.15 0.43 5.21
CA MET A 65 -5.76 -0.02 6.55
C MET A 65 -5.69 1.13 7.54
N GLN A 66 -5.13 2.29 7.14
CA GLN A 66 -5.15 3.49 7.98
C GLN A 66 -6.58 3.90 8.34
N LYS A 67 -7.51 3.89 7.37
CA LYS A 67 -8.93 4.18 7.63
C LYS A 67 -9.58 3.15 8.55
N ALA A 68 -9.30 1.86 8.35
CA ALA A 68 -9.83 0.80 9.18
C ALA A 68 -9.37 0.92 10.63
N VAL A 69 -8.06 1.13 10.86
CA VAL A 69 -7.49 1.33 12.20
C VAL A 69 -8.09 2.57 12.87
N GLN A 70 -8.23 3.69 12.14
CA GLN A 70 -8.88 4.90 12.65
C GLN A 70 -10.33 4.63 13.11
N VAL A 71 -11.11 3.89 12.32
CA VAL A 71 -12.49 3.53 12.69
C VAL A 71 -12.54 2.64 13.92
N LEU A 72 -11.62 1.66 14.05
CA LEU A 72 -11.55 0.79 15.21
C LEU A 72 -11.20 1.57 16.48
N LYS A 73 -10.18 2.45 16.41
CA LYS A 73 -9.81 3.34 17.51
C LYS A 73 -10.96 4.26 17.91
N PHE A 74 -11.68 4.83 16.93
CA PHE A 74 -12.85 5.66 17.18
C PHE A 74 -13.97 4.91 17.91
N LYS A 75 -14.13 3.61 17.65
CA LYS A 75 -15.10 2.74 18.34
C LYS A 75 -14.64 2.25 19.72
N GLY A 76 -13.50 2.74 20.22
CA GLY A 76 -12.97 2.38 21.54
C GLY A 76 -12.17 1.08 21.57
N ILE A 77 -11.82 0.50 20.42
CA ILE A 77 -10.88 -0.63 20.38
C ILE A 77 -9.47 -0.11 20.64
N SER A 78 -8.83 -0.63 21.69
CA SER A 78 -7.44 -0.32 22.01
C SER A 78 -6.53 -0.92 20.96
N ILE A 79 -5.77 -0.07 20.26
CA ILE A 79 -4.70 -0.44 19.32
C ILE A 79 -3.52 0.47 19.64
N SER A 80 -2.39 -0.11 20.03
CA SER A 80 -1.18 0.65 20.34
C SER A 80 -0.61 1.33 19.08
N LYS A 81 0.43 2.17 19.25
CA LYS A 81 1.11 2.77 18.10
C LYS A 81 1.92 1.72 17.34
N GLU A 82 2.51 0.78 18.07
CA GLU A 82 3.31 -0.32 17.56
C GLU A 82 2.44 -1.29 16.76
N GLU A 83 1.23 -1.61 17.26
CA GLU A 83 0.26 -2.44 16.55
C GLU A 83 -0.25 -1.75 15.28
N GLU A 84 -0.54 -0.44 15.33
CA GLU A 84 -0.94 0.33 14.14
C GLU A 84 0.14 0.32 13.06
N GLU A 85 1.40 0.60 13.43
CA GLU A 85 2.52 0.56 12.48
C GLU A 85 2.75 -0.85 11.93
N ALA A 86 2.68 -1.89 12.78
CA ALA A 86 2.81 -3.28 12.36
C ALA A 86 1.70 -3.70 11.39
N LEU A 87 0.44 -3.30 11.63
CA LEU A 87 -0.68 -3.55 10.71
C LEU A 87 -0.46 -2.88 9.35
N ILE A 88 0.05 -1.65 9.36
CA ILE A 88 0.34 -0.93 8.11
C ILE A 88 1.49 -1.58 7.35
N ILE A 89 2.55 -2.00 8.02
CA ILE A 89 3.67 -2.72 7.40
C ILE A 89 3.19 -4.07 6.85
N ALA A 90 2.37 -4.80 7.61
CA ALA A 90 1.82 -6.08 7.19
C ALA A 90 0.99 -5.95 5.91
N ILE A 91 0.07 -4.97 5.84
CA ILE A 91 -0.72 -4.77 4.62
C ILE A 91 0.13 -4.23 3.46
N LEU A 92 1.16 -3.43 3.74
CA LEU A 92 2.05 -2.94 2.69
C LEU A 92 2.80 -4.12 2.05
N LEU A 93 3.27 -5.06 2.87
CA LEU A 93 4.13 -6.17 2.43
C LEU A 93 3.37 -7.44 2.05
N HIS A 94 2.05 -7.54 2.26
CA HIS A 94 1.30 -8.79 2.06
C HIS A 94 1.49 -9.42 0.67
N ASP A 95 1.64 -8.58 -0.35
CA ASP A 95 1.78 -8.98 -1.75
C ASP A 95 3.23 -8.97 -2.26
N ILE A 96 4.23 -8.74 -1.39
CA ILE A 96 5.64 -8.58 -1.82
C ILE A 96 6.22 -9.85 -2.44
N GLY A 97 5.65 -11.03 -2.14
CA GLY A 97 6.10 -12.32 -2.65
C GLY A 97 5.76 -12.60 -4.11
N HIS A 98 4.86 -11.82 -4.72
CA HIS A 98 4.39 -12.09 -6.07
C HIS A 98 5.49 -11.92 -7.14
N GLY A 99 5.59 -12.94 -8.00
CA GLY A 99 6.47 -12.99 -9.17
C GLY A 99 5.76 -12.52 -10.45
N ALA A 100 6.38 -12.76 -11.60
CA ALA A 100 5.76 -12.45 -12.88
C ALA A 100 4.49 -13.29 -13.11
N PHE A 101 3.46 -12.67 -13.68
CA PHE A 101 2.17 -13.29 -14.06
C PHE A 101 1.34 -13.89 -12.92
N SER A 102 1.73 -13.66 -11.67
CA SER A 102 0.98 -14.08 -10.50
C SER A 102 -0.07 -13.06 -10.10
#